data_AF-A0A955DMM3-F1
#
_entry.id   AF-A0A955DMM3-F1
#
_cell.length_a   1.000
_cell.length_b   1.000
_cell.length_c   1.000
_cell.angle_alpha   90.00
_cell.angle_beta   90.00
_cell.angle_gamma   90.00
#
_symmetry.space_group_name_H-M   'P 1'
#
loop_
_entity.id
_entity.type
_entity.pdbx_description
1 polymer ?
#
loop_
_entity_poly.entity_id
_entity_poly.type
_entity_poly.pdbx_seq_one_letter_code
_entity_poly.pdbx_strand_id
1 'polypeptide(L)'
;MTSPEPMTRDQLLEYAALDAFGLLEEYEMALYTRSFHHAAAGVQDEILALQAELVSDESLLTDLSPPQELRERVLRAVSQAIDADARRLQPIARIGRTRSTGGTAAGSRFKLSLAGQFWRAAAFVLAATTIVGAYLGSQAWSEYARITKHVLGLELDEQIRQDIGPELYDAYIAASSDSR
;
A
#
# COMPACT_ATOMS: atom_id res chain seq x y z
N MET A 1 -24.47 24.27 20.43
CA MET A 1 -24.46 22.81 20.16
C MET A 1 -23.03 22.36 20.34
N THR A 2 -22.74 21.66 21.43
CA THR A 2 -21.43 21.06 21.71
C THR A 2 -21.14 20.01 20.63
N SER A 3 -19.97 20.07 19.99
CA SER A 3 -19.55 18.99 19.11
C SER A 3 -19.48 17.69 19.92
N PRO A 4 -20.01 16.57 19.40
CA PRO A 4 -19.86 15.27 20.07
C PRO A 4 -18.37 14.97 20.24
N GLU A 5 -18.03 14.42 21.41
CA GLU A 5 -16.67 14.02 21.74
C GLU A 5 -16.17 12.96 20.75
N PRO A 6 -14.92 13.06 20.25
CA PRO A 6 -14.38 12.06 19.34
C PRO A 6 -14.32 10.69 20.03
N MET A 7 -14.65 9.63 19.29
CA MET A 7 -14.67 8.27 19.81
C MET A 7 -13.27 7.81 20.21
N THR A 8 -13.19 7.03 21.28
CA THR A 8 -11.93 6.39 21.68
C THR A 8 -11.57 5.24 20.72
N ARG A 9 -10.32 4.76 20.76
CA ARG A 9 -9.88 3.62 19.95
C ARG A 9 -10.78 2.40 20.15
N ASP A 10 -11.08 2.04 21.40
CA ASP A 10 -11.82 0.82 21.70
C ASP A 10 -13.27 0.93 21.21
N GLN A 11 -13.88 2.12 21.35
CA GLN A 11 -15.20 2.40 20.78
C GLN A 11 -15.21 2.32 19.25
N LEU A 12 -14.14 2.79 18.58
CA LEU A 12 -14.02 2.67 17.13
C LEU A 12 -13.95 1.21 16.68
N LEU A 13 -13.25 0.34 17.43
CA LEU A 13 -13.18 -1.09 17.10
C LEU A 13 -14.53 -1.80 17.31
N GLU A 14 -15.26 -1.46 18.37
CA GLU A 14 -16.62 -1.98 18.59
C GLU A 14 -17.58 -1.55 17.47
N TYR A 15 -17.55 -0.27 17.10
CA TYR A 15 -18.42 0.27 16.05
C TYR A 15 -18.01 -0.23 14.67
N ALA A 16 -16.73 -0.50 14.44
CA ALA A 16 -16.25 -1.09 13.18
C ALA A 16 -16.89 -2.44 12.89
N ALA A 17 -17.09 -3.28 13.91
CA ALA A 17 -17.78 -4.55 13.76
C ALA A 17 -19.26 -4.36 13.42
N LEU A 18 -19.93 -3.39 14.06
CA LEU A 18 -21.34 -3.06 13.76
C LEU A 18 -21.50 -2.46 12.36
N ASP A 19 -20.56 -1.61 11.94
CA ASP A 19 -20.50 -1.00 10.61
C ASP A 19 -20.32 -2.05 9.51
N ALA A 20 -19.46 -3.04 9.73
CA ALA A 20 -19.24 -4.15 8.79
C ALA A 20 -20.53 -4.91 8.46
N PHE A 21 -21.45 -5.02 9.42
CA PHE A 21 -22.76 -5.65 9.25
C PHE A 21 -23.89 -4.65 8.91
N GLY A 22 -23.58 -3.35 8.80
CA GLY A 22 -24.58 -2.31 8.53
C GLY A 22 -25.59 -2.10 9.66
N LEU A 23 -25.18 -2.34 10.91
CA LEU A 23 -26.04 -2.28 12.10
C LEU A 23 -26.02 -0.92 12.83
N LEU A 24 -25.18 0.02 12.38
CA LEU A 24 -25.12 1.35 12.97
C LEU A 24 -26.31 2.22 12.56
N GLU A 25 -26.85 2.96 13.52
CA GLU A 25 -27.86 3.98 13.22
C GLU A 25 -27.24 5.18 12.48
N GLU A 26 -28.06 5.99 11.80
CA GLU A 26 -27.55 7.08 10.96
C GLU A 26 -26.73 8.11 11.75
N TYR A 27 -27.13 8.41 12.99
CA TYR A 27 -26.36 9.28 13.86
C TYR A 27 -25.00 8.66 14.26
N GLU A 28 -25.01 7.38 14.60
CA GLU A 28 -23.83 6.62 15.01
C GLU A 28 -22.84 6.46 13.86
N MET A 29 -23.33 6.14 12.67
CA MET A 29 -22.55 6.04 11.44
C MET A 29 -21.86 7.39 11.11
N ALA A 30 -22.56 8.51 11.27
CA ALA A 30 -21.98 9.83 11.04
C ALA A 30 -20.87 10.16 12.06
N LEU A 31 -21.09 9.81 13.35
CA LEU A 31 -20.09 10.00 14.40
C LEU A 31 -18.87 9.09 14.21
N TYR A 32 -19.10 7.83 13.86
CA TYR A 32 -18.07 6.84 13.55
C TYR A 32 -17.24 7.28 12.36
N THR A 33 -17.86 7.63 11.23
CA THR A 33 -17.15 8.08 10.01
C THR A 33 -16.25 9.26 10.31
N ARG A 34 -16.76 10.26 11.03
CA ARG A 34 -15.96 11.43 11.43
C ARG A 34 -14.80 11.04 12.34
N SER A 35 -15.05 10.19 13.34
CA SER A 35 -14.04 9.78 14.31
C SER A 35 -12.96 8.89 13.68
N PHE A 36 -13.34 8.01 12.76
CA PHE A 36 -12.45 7.18 11.95
C PHE A 36 -11.47 8.03 11.14
N HIS A 37 -11.95 9.06 10.44
CA HIS A 37 -11.09 9.97 9.67
C HIS A 37 -10.12 10.78 10.53
N HIS A 38 -10.43 10.99 11.81
CA HIS A 38 -9.56 11.68 12.77
C HIS A 38 -8.66 10.73 13.58
N ALA A 39 -8.88 9.42 13.50
CA ALA A 39 -8.07 8.43 14.20
C ALA A 39 -6.63 8.38 13.64
N ALA A 40 -5.69 7.88 14.44
CA ALA A 40 -4.32 7.65 13.99
C ALA A 40 -4.30 6.58 12.88
N ALA A 41 -3.36 6.69 11.93
CA ALA A 41 -3.27 5.77 10.78
C ALA A 41 -3.21 4.29 11.21
N GLY A 42 -2.44 3.96 12.25
CA GLY A 42 -2.37 2.57 12.74
C GLY A 42 -3.70 2.03 13.29
N VAL A 43 -4.56 2.90 13.82
CA VAL A 43 -5.92 2.52 14.27
C VAL A 43 -6.85 2.34 13.07
N GLN A 44 -6.70 3.18 12.03
CA GLN A 44 -7.46 3.01 10.79
C GLN A 44 -7.12 1.69 10.11
N ASP A 45 -5.84 1.35 10.01
CA ASP A 45 -5.38 0.09 9.42
C ASP A 45 -5.92 -1.12 10.20
N GLU A 46 -5.93 -1.03 11.53
CA GLU A 46 -6.48 -2.07 12.40
C GLU A 46 -8.00 -2.25 12.17
N ILE A 47 -8.75 -1.14 12.12
CA ILE A 47 -10.19 -1.16 11.83
C ILE A 47 -10.46 -1.79 10.46
N LEU A 48 -9.70 -1.40 9.43
CA LEU A 48 -9.86 -1.94 8.08
C LEU A 48 -9.55 -3.43 8.03
N ALA A 49 -8.53 -3.89 8.77
CA ALA A 49 -8.20 -5.30 8.87
C ALA A 49 -9.35 -6.10 9.53
N LEU A 50 -9.90 -5.58 10.64
CA LEU A 50 -11.05 -6.19 11.32
C LEU A 50 -12.28 -6.27 10.40
N GLN A 51 -12.62 -5.18 9.72
CA GLN A 51 -13.77 -5.15 8.82
C GLN A 51 -13.58 -6.09 7.62
N ALA A 52 -12.37 -6.18 7.07
CA ALA A 52 -12.05 -7.10 5.98
C ALA A 52 -12.22 -8.57 6.42
N GLU A 53 -11.77 -8.91 7.63
CA GLU A 53 -11.96 -10.24 8.20
C GLU A 53 -13.46 -10.59 8.30
N LEU A 54 -14.27 -9.69 8.87
CA LEU A 54 -15.71 -9.91 9.08
C LEU A 54 -16.50 -10.06 7.77
N VAL A 55 -16.19 -9.26 6.75
CA VAL A 55 -16.92 -9.25 5.47
C VAL A 55 -16.46 -10.38 4.54
N SER A 56 -15.28 -10.95 4.77
CA SER A 56 -14.75 -12.06 3.96
C SER A 56 -15.41 -13.42 4.23
N ASP A 57 -16.30 -13.51 5.22
CA ASP A 57 -17.02 -14.74 5.53
C ASP A 57 -18.02 -15.09 4.42
N GLU A 58 -17.61 -16.01 3.53
CA GLU A 58 -18.43 -16.51 2.42
C GLU A 58 -19.73 -17.18 2.88
N SER A 59 -19.82 -17.66 4.13
CA SER A 59 -21.04 -18.28 4.67
C SER A 59 -22.20 -17.29 4.84
N LEU A 60 -21.88 -16.00 4.93
CA LEU A 60 -22.87 -14.92 5.02
C LEU A 60 -23.32 -14.44 3.63
N LEU A 61 -22.66 -14.88 2.55
CA LEU A 61 -22.98 -14.47 1.19
C LEU A 61 -24.12 -15.31 0.61
N THR A 62 -24.94 -14.69 -0.23
CA THR A 62 -25.97 -15.41 -0.98
C THR A 62 -25.41 -15.90 -2.31
N ASP A 63 -25.70 -17.14 -2.70
CA ASP A 63 -25.29 -17.77 -3.98
C ASP A 63 -25.94 -17.17 -5.24
N LEU A 64 -26.51 -15.96 -5.16
CA LEU A 64 -27.19 -15.32 -6.28
C LEU A 64 -26.18 -14.60 -7.18
N SER A 65 -25.99 -15.12 -8.39
CA SER A 65 -25.26 -14.39 -9.43
C SER A 65 -26.09 -13.17 -9.91
N PRO A 66 -25.54 -11.95 -9.90
CA PRO A 66 -26.26 -10.78 -10.38
C PRO A 66 -26.48 -10.84 -11.90
N PRO A 67 -27.58 -10.25 -12.43
CA PRO A 67 -27.81 -10.15 -13.87
C PRO A 67 -26.71 -9.35 -14.58
N GLN A 68 -26.28 -9.79 -15.77
CA GLN A 68 -25.20 -9.13 -16.51
C GLN A 68 -25.53 -7.67 -16.88
N GLU A 69 -26.79 -7.36 -17.16
CA GLU A 69 -27.27 -6.00 -17.46
C GLU A 69 -27.00 -5.03 -16.29
N LEU A 70 -27.03 -5.52 -15.05
CA LEU A 70 -26.78 -4.69 -13.87
C LEU A 70 -25.32 -4.20 -13.85
N ARG A 71 -24.38 -5.06 -14.25
CA ARG A 71 -22.96 -4.70 -14.37
C ARG A 71 -22.76 -3.56 -15.36
N GLU A 72 -23.37 -3.64 -16.54
CA GLU A 72 -23.27 -2.58 -17.54
C GLU A 72 -23.86 -1.26 -17.06
N ARG A 73 -25.01 -1.32 -16.37
CA ARG A 73 -25.65 -0.14 -15.77
C ARG A 73 -24.77 0.50 -14.71
N VAL A 74 -24.14 -0.28 -13.83
CA VAL A 74 -23.24 0.21 -12.79
C VAL A 74 -21.99 0.84 -13.40
N LEU A 75 -21.33 0.16 -14.35
CA LEU A 75 -20.15 0.70 -15.02
C LEU A 75 -20.46 2.01 -15.76
N ARG A 76 -21.63 2.09 -16.41
CA ARG A 76 -22.08 3.32 -17.06
C ARG A 76 -22.34 4.43 -16.04
N ALA A 77 -23.02 4.13 -14.93
CA ALA A 77 -23.30 5.11 -13.88
C ALA A 77 -22.02 5.65 -13.24
N VAL A 78 -21.04 4.78 -12.94
CA VAL A 78 -19.74 5.17 -12.41
C VAL A 78 -18.98 6.04 -13.41
N SER A 79 -18.93 5.67 -14.69
CA SER A 79 -18.29 6.49 -15.73
C SER A 79 -18.93 7.88 -15.82
N GLN A 80 -20.25 7.97 -15.76
CA GLN A 80 -20.97 9.25 -15.81
C GLN A 80 -20.70 10.12 -14.59
N ALA A 81 -20.60 9.52 -13.39
CA ALA A 81 -20.25 10.23 -12.17
C ALA A 81 -18.82 10.80 -12.25
N ILE A 82 -17.85 9.99 -12.71
CA ILE A 82 -16.47 10.43 -12.95
C ILE A 82 -16.44 11.62 -13.93
N ASP A 83 -17.17 11.54 -15.05
CA ASP A 83 -17.24 12.63 -16.03
C ASP A 83 -17.91 13.90 -15.48
N ALA A 84 -18.88 13.74 -14.58
CA ALA A 84 -19.56 14.86 -13.93
C ALA A 84 -18.62 15.57 -12.95
N ASP A 85 -17.89 14.81 -12.12
CA ASP A 85 -16.92 15.37 -11.18
C ASP A 85 -15.72 15.97 -11.91
N ALA A 86 -15.22 15.31 -12.96
CA ALA A 86 -14.18 15.86 -13.81
C ALA A 86 -14.60 17.21 -14.42
N ARG A 87 -15.87 17.36 -14.83
CA ARG A 87 -16.45 18.63 -15.30
C ARG A 87 -16.55 19.69 -14.20
N ARG A 88 -16.94 19.32 -12.99
CA ARG A 88 -16.98 20.22 -11.82
C ARG A 88 -15.60 20.74 -11.43
N LEU A 89 -14.59 19.88 -11.54
CA LEU A 89 -13.20 20.19 -11.24
C LEU A 89 -12.47 20.88 -12.41
N GLN A 90 -13.15 21.16 -13.54
CA GLN A 90 -12.55 21.96 -14.60
C GLN A 90 -12.32 23.39 -14.09
N PRO A 91 -11.13 23.96 -14.34
CA PRO A 91 -10.83 25.32 -13.90
C PRO A 91 -11.78 26.32 -14.58
N ILE A 92 -12.59 27.02 -13.78
CA ILE A 92 -13.62 27.99 -14.21
C ILE A 92 -13.02 29.27 -14.84
N ALA A 93 -11.71 29.48 -14.80
CA ALA A 93 -11.10 30.64 -15.42
C ALA A 93 -9.72 30.34 -16.01
N ARG A 94 -9.64 30.27 -17.34
CA ARG A 94 -8.38 30.48 -18.05
C ARG A 94 -8.19 31.99 -18.24
N ILE A 95 -7.86 32.70 -17.15
CA ILE A 95 -7.46 34.11 -17.22
C ILE A 95 -6.12 34.15 -17.96
N GLY A 96 -6.13 34.69 -19.18
CA GLY A 96 -4.93 34.87 -19.98
C GLY A 96 -5.20 34.79 -21.47
N ARG A 97 -5.83 35.84 -22.02
CA ARG A 97 -5.87 36.10 -23.46
C ARG A 97 -4.47 36.50 -23.92
N THR A 98 -3.59 35.53 -24.18
CA THR A 98 -2.39 35.82 -24.97
C THR A 98 -2.83 35.96 -26.43
N ARG A 99 -2.80 37.21 -26.88
CA ARG A 99 -2.98 37.61 -28.27
C ARG A 99 -2.03 36.76 -29.13
N SER A 100 -2.56 35.82 -29.92
CA SER A 100 -1.80 35.22 -31.01
C SER A 100 -2.24 35.90 -32.31
N THR A 101 -1.35 36.74 -32.79
CA THR A 101 -1.40 37.35 -34.12
C THR A 101 -1.25 36.22 -35.15
N GLY A 102 -2.20 36.14 -36.09
CA GLY A 102 -2.03 35.61 -37.46
C GLY A 102 -1.52 34.18 -37.63
N GLY A 103 -2.36 33.30 -38.16
CA GLY A 103 -1.89 32.03 -38.72
C GLY A 103 -2.99 31.04 -39.04
N THR A 104 -3.63 31.22 -40.20
CA THR A 104 -4.39 30.18 -40.91
C THR A 104 -3.55 28.93 -41.14
N ALA A 105 -3.98 27.76 -40.67
CA ALA A 105 -3.93 26.49 -41.39
C ALA A 105 -4.57 25.37 -40.56
N ALA A 106 -5.41 24.60 -41.23
CA ALA A 106 -5.94 23.33 -40.77
C ALA A 106 -4.79 22.37 -40.41
N GLY A 107 -4.98 21.60 -39.34
CA GLY A 107 -4.02 20.61 -38.90
C GLY A 107 -4.35 20.10 -37.52
N SER A 108 -5.19 19.07 -37.46
CA SER A 108 -5.28 18.17 -36.31
C SER A 108 -3.87 17.78 -35.87
N ARG A 109 -3.44 18.29 -34.71
CA ARG A 109 -2.35 17.71 -33.94
C ARG A 109 -2.78 17.73 -32.49
N PHE A 110 -2.94 16.53 -31.95
CA PHE A 110 -3.00 16.22 -30.54
C PHE A 110 -2.10 17.19 -29.76
N LYS A 111 -2.70 18.17 -29.08
CA LYS A 111 -2.00 18.91 -28.03
C LYS A 111 -2.06 18.02 -26.80
N LEU A 112 -1.06 17.14 -26.65
CA LEU A 112 -0.78 16.51 -25.37
C LEU A 112 -0.72 17.64 -24.33
N SER A 113 -1.69 17.63 -23.43
CA SER A 113 -1.66 18.41 -22.22
C SER A 113 -0.41 17.99 -21.46
N LEU A 114 0.56 18.90 -21.31
CA LEU A 114 1.74 18.68 -20.47
C LEU A 114 1.36 18.24 -19.04
N ALA A 115 0.15 18.59 -18.57
CA ALA A 115 -0.37 18.12 -17.28
C ALA A 115 -0.64 16.60 -17.24
N GLY A 116 -1.01 15.98 -18.36
CA GLY A 116 -1.14 14.52 -18.46
C GLY A 116 0.20 13.79 -18.63
N GLN A 117 1.24 14.51 -19.06
CA GLN A 117 2.59 13.97 -19.25
C GLN A 117 3.38 13.91 -17.94
N PHE A 118 3.22 14.90 -17.04
CA PHE A 118 3.84 14.85 -15.71
C PHE A 118 3.28 13.71 -14.84
N TRP A 119 1.99 13.41 -14.93
CA TRP A 119 1.41 12.28 -14.19
C TRP A 119 1.96 10.93 -14.68
N ARG A 120 2.15 10.80 -16.00
CA ARG A 120 2.77 9.60 -16.59
C ARG A 120 4.25 9.47 -16.22
N ALA A 121 5.01 10.56 -16.26
CA ALA A 121 6.42 10.55 -15.83
C ALA A 121 6.54 10.16 -14.35
N ALA A 122 5.68 10.70 -13.48
CA ALA A 122 5.66 10.34 -12.06
C ALA A 122 5.32 8.85 -11.83
N ALA A 123 4.35 8.30 -12.55
CA ALA A 123 4.01 6.88 -12.47
C ALA A 123 5.19 5.98 -12.88
N PHE A 124 5.93 6.33 -13.93
CA PHE A 124 7.11 5.57 -14.35
C PHE A 124 8.27 5.68 -13.35
N VAL A 125 8.48 6.85 -12.74
CA VAL A 125 9.52 7.03 -11.71
C VAL A 125 9.18 6.24 -10.45
N LEU A 126 7.92 6.26 -10.00
CA LEU A 126 7.47 5.47 -8.86
C LEU A 126 7.59 3.97 -9.14
N ALA A 127 7.13 3.50 -10.31
CA ALA A 127 7.25 2.09 -10.69
C ALA A 127 8.72 1.65 -10.76
N ALA A 128 9.61 2.45 -11.36
CA ALA A 128 11.03 2.16 -11.41
C ALA A 128 11.66 2.12 -10.01
N THR A 129 11.29 3.06 -9.13
CA THR A 129 11.82 3.12 -7.75
C THR A 129 11.36 1.93 -6.92
N THR A 130 10.09 1.52 -7.05
CA THR A 130 9.54 0.33 -6.38
C THR A 130 10.23 -0.95 -6.85
N ILE A 131 10.47 -1.08 -8.16
CA ILE A 131 11.16 -2.26 -8.72
C ILE A 131 12.61 -2.33 -8.21
N VAL A 132 13.34 -1.20 -8.19
CA VAL A 132 14.72 -1.15 -7.68
C VAL A 132 14.77 -1.44 -6.18
N GLY A 133 13.83 -0.89 -5.39
CA GLY A 133 13.73 -1.17 -3.95
C GLY A 133 13.43 -2.65 -3.67
N ALA A 134 12.50 -3.25 -4.40
CA ALA A 134 12.18 -4.68 -4.28
C ALA A 134 13.38 -5.56 -4.66
N TYR A 135 14.13 -5.19 -5.70
CA TYR A 135 15.33 -5.91 -6.12
C TYR A 135 16.46 -5.83 -5.07
N LEU A 136 16.75 -4.63 -4.55
CA LEU A 136 17.74 -4.45 -3.50
C LEU A 136 17.34 -5.15 -2.19
N GLY A 137 16.06 -5.12 -1.83
CA GLY A 137 15.54 -5.86 -0.67
C GLY A 137 15.68 -7.37 -0.83
N SER A 138 15.37 -7.91 -2.02
CA SER A 138 15.52 -9.33 -2.33
C SER A 138 16.99 -9.77 -2.30
N GLN A 139 17.90 -8.95 -2.83
CA GLN A 139 19.35 -9.20 -2.76
C GLN A 139 19.85 -9.15 -1.32
N ALA A 140 19.42 -8.16 -0.52
CA ALA A 140 19.83 -8.02 0.88
C ALA A 140 19.44 -9.24 1.73
N TRP A 141 18.25 -9.82 1.50
CA TRP A 141 17.84 -11.07 2.15
C TRP A 141 18.75 -12.26 1.83
N SER A 142 19.34 -12.28 0.63
CA SER A 142 20.27 -13.34 0.23
C SER A 142 21.69 -13.18 0.80
N GLU A 143 22.07 -11.97 1.22
CA GLU A 143 23.39 -11.67 1.79
C GLU A 143 23.46 -11.86 3.30
N TYR A 144 22.37 -11.59 4.05
CA TYR A 144 22.31 -11.89 5.49
C TYR A 144 22.58 -13.38 5.77
N ALA A 145 22.09 -14.28 4.91
CA ALA A 145 22.32 -15.72 5.05
C ALA A 145 23.79 -16.14 4.84
N ARG A 146 24.64 -15.28 4.23
CA ARG A 146 26.07 -15.56 4.03
C ARG A 146 26.96 -14.93 5.10
N ILE A 147 26.65 -13.71 5.54
CA ILE A 147 27.46 -13.01 6.56
C ILE A 147 27.37 -13.73 7.92
N THR A 148 26.20 -14.26 8.29
CA THR A 148 26.04 -15.03 9.53
C THR A 148 26.95 -16.26 9.57
N LYS A 149 27.28 -16.88 8.42
CA LYS A 149 28.16 -18.05 8.37
C LYS A 149 29.65 -17.71 8.56
N HIS A 150 30.06 -16.48 8.26
CA HIS A 150 31.45 -16.05 8.45
C HIS A 150 31.70 -15.49 9.85
N VAL A 151 30.71 -14.82 10.43
CA VAL A 151 30.82 -14.31 11.82
C VAL A 151 30.74 -15.45 12.83
N LEU A 152 29.85 -16.44 12.63
CA LEU A 152 29.78 -17.61 13.52
C LEU A 152 31.06 -18.46 13.44
N GLY A 153 31.71 -18.53 12.28
CA GLY A 153 32.90 -19.36 12.08
C GLY A 153 34.14 -18.83 12.80
N LEU A 154 34.30 -17.50 12.87
CA LEU A 154 35.44 -16.86 13.55
C LEU A 154 35.28 -16.86 15.07
N GLU A 155 34.06 -16.63 15.56
CA GLU A 155 33.77 -16.70 17.01
C GLU A 155 33.94 -18.14 17.54
N LEU A 156 33.49 -19.15 16.77
CA LEU A 156 33.60 -20.55 17.17
C LEU A 156 35.06 -21.05 17.17
N ASP A 157 35.88 -20.58 16.23
CA ASP A 157 37.30 -20.96 16.14
C ASP A 157 38.12 -20.39 17.32
N GLU A 158 37.88 -19.12 17.67
CA GLU A 158 38.53 -18.50 18.82
C GLU A 158 38.07 -19.14 20.14
N GLN A 159 36.78 -19.48 20.26
CA GLN A 159 36.23 -20.12 21.45
C GLN A 159 36.74 -21.57 21.64
N ILE A 160 36.85 -22.35 20.56
CA ILE A 160 37.46 -23.70 20.59
C ILE A 160 38.94 -23.61 20.97
N ARG A 161 39.68 -22.63 20.43
CA ARG A 161 41.09 -22.41 20.74
C ARG A 161 41.32 -22.00 22.19
N GLN A 162 40.37 -21.25 22.76
CA GLN A 162 40.45 -20.78 24.14
C GLN A 162 40.05 -21.86 25.17
N ASP A 163 39.05 -22.71 24.87
CA ASP A 163 38.58 -23.75 25.80
C ASP A 163 39.42 -25.04 25.78
N ILE A 164 39.97 -25.44 24.63
CA ILE A 164 40.69 -26.72 24.47
C ILE A 164 42.21 -26.53 24.54
N GLY A 165 42.70 -25.29 24.35
CA GLY A 165 44.13 -24.96 24.38
C GLY A 165 44.84 -25.25 23.04
N PRO A 166 45.96 -24.54 22.76
CA PRO A 166 46.56 -24.49 21.42
C PRO A 166 47.10 -25.85 20.94
N GLU A 167 47.62 -26.69 21.85
CA GLU A 167 48.21 -27.97 21.48
C GLU A 167 47.19 -29.01 20.97
N LEU A 168 45.97 -28.99 21.52
CA LEU A 168 44.89 -29.88 21.11
C LEU A 168 44.18 -29.39 19.84
N TYR A 169 44.14 -28.08 19.62
CA TYR A 169 43.64 -27.49 18.39
C TYR A 169 44.50 -27.90 17.17
N ASP A 170 45.83 -27.82 17.31
CA ASP A 170 46.75 -28.21 16.24
C ASP A 170 46.62 -29.71 15.89
N ALA A 171 46.41 -30.56 16.88
CA ALA A 171 46.14 -31.99 16.69
C ALA A 171 44.80 -32.27 15.98
N TYR A 172 43.75 -31.50 16.31
CA TYR A 172 42.44 -31.60 15.65
C TYR A 172 42.50 -31.21 14.17
N ILE A 173 43.16 -30.10 13.85
CA ILE A 173 43.34 -29.65 12.46
C ILE A 173 44.15 -30.68 11.67
N ALA A 174 45.24 -31.22 12.24
CA ALA A 174 46.03 -32.27 11.60
C ALA A 174 45.17 -33.53 11.30
N ALA A 175 44.37 -34.00 12.26
CA ALA A 175 43.48 -35.15 12.07
C ALA A 175 42.37 -34.91 11.03
N SER A 176 41.83 -33.68 10.96
CA SER A 176 40.82 -33.32 9.95
C SER A 176 41.40 -33.30 8.52
N SER A 177 42.69 -32.97 8.38
CA SER A 177 43.38 -32.90 7.08
C SER A 177 43.76 -34.26 6.49
N ASP A 178 43.89 -35.29 7.34
CA ASP A 178 44.27 -36.66 6.96
C ASP A 178 43.04 -37.52 6.53
N SER A 179 41.83 -36.98 6.67
CA SER A 179 40.57 -37.67 6.33
C SER A 179 39.97 -37.27 4.97
N ARG A 180 40.77 -36.63 4.10
CA ARG A 180 40.44 -36.30 2.70
C ARG A 180 41.33 -37.05 1.73
#